data_AF-A0AAD3DX37-F1
#
_entry.id   AF-A0AAD3DX37-F1
#
_cell.length_a   1.000
_cell.length_b   1.000
_cell.length_c   1.000
_cell.angle_alpha   90.00
_cell.angle_beta   90.00
_cell.angle_gamma   90.00
#
_symmetry.space_group_name_H-M   'P 1'
#
loop_
_entity.id
_entity.type
_entity.pdbx_description
1 polymer ?
#
loop_
_entity_poly.entity_id
_entity_poly.type
_entity_poly.pdbx_seq_one_letter_code
_entity_poly.pdbx_strand_id
1 'polypeptide(L)'
;MAEKNDFMEGRKVVAIISDAASTGISLQADRRVPNQRRRFHITLELPWSADKAIQQFGRSHRSNQASAPEYCLLVTQCGGEYRFAGAVAKRLTSLGALLRGDRRALGASSDLKPFDVDNKYGEQAVGRLLECVASGHHTVAGAATGELPAELLPPSVAATPVGSMHRQSAFLQHMQRCLKTMGLLQEGSGYFMIDRKDSNTSVVKFLNRLLGLTLRDQDLLFKYFLSIMDSLIKQARSAGDYEEGILNLANSRVKVAHEEVVHRDRETGAATSCLEVEVDDGLPWGEAVGAMEAALADMRAEQAPPQFMAKVGFYVARRNPNVGGTGHPLVVLATALRSTVTGAGGRPVMRFRIQRPNQIKGHVFSAAELDEKYRKVDLETGQRHWQFWYDYLDRGCLHGNDCVRRRREGKCSYGSRFYRLHLVAGAVLPVLRRLFETVQRSGKKTVPRVARVTIREEGGQKKE
;
A
#
# COMPACT_ATOMS: atom_id res chain seq x y z
N MET A 1 29.18 -19.65 -28.03
CA MET A 1 30.11 -18.52 -27.79
C MET A 1 30.09 -17.47 -28.90
N ALA A 2 29.90 -17.83 -30.17
CA ALA A 2 29.80 -16.87 -31.30
C ALA A 2 28.81 -15.72 -31.02
N GLU A 3 27.61 -16.04 -30.56
CA GLU A 3 26.57 -15.06 -30.21
C GLU A 3 27.07 -13.94 -29.27
N LYS A 4 27.84 -14.30 -28.23
CA LYS A 4 28.42 -13.36 -27.28
C LYS A 4 29.53 -12.53 -27.94
N ASN A 5 30.46 -13.19 -28.64
CA ASN A 5 31.63 -12.53 -29.21
C ASN A 5 31.23 -11.50 -30.26
N ASP A 6 30.33 -11.87 -31.17
CA ASP A 6 29.83 -10.98 -32.22
C ASP A 6 29.14 -9.75 -31.63
N PHE A 7 28.42 -9.90 -30.52
CA PHE A 7 27.77 -8.79 -29.83
C PHE A 7 28.79 -7.90 -29.13
N MET A 8 29.72 -8.48 -28.38
CA MET A 8 30.67 -7.75 -27.53
C MET A 8 31.76 -7.04 -28.36
N GLU A 9 32.08 -7.57 -29.54
CA GLU A 9 32.95 -6.92 -30.54
C GLU A 9 32.21 -5.86 -31.35
N GLY A 10 30.88 -5.80 -31.27
CA GLY A 10 30.06 -4.82 -32.00
C GLY A 10 29.79 -5.19 -33.46
N ARG A 11 30.12 -6.41 -33.89
CA ARG A 11 29.76 -6.96 -35.21
C ARG A 11 28.25 -7.07 -35.39
N LYS A 12 27.51 -7.14 -34.29
CA LYS A 12 26.04 -7.02 -34.27
C LYS A 12 25.55 -6.15 -33.11
N VAL A 13 24.30 -5.68 -33.26
CA VAL A 13 23.65 -4.74 -32.34
C VAL A 13 22.68 -5.44 -31.38
N VAL A 14 22.25 -6.66 -31.71
CA VAL A 14 21.28 -7.44 -30.93
C VAL A 14 21.90 -8.78 -30.55
N ALA A 15 21.65 -9.23 -29.32
CA ALA A 15 21.97 -10.57 -28.87
C ALA A 15 20.70 -11.23 -28.31
N ILE A 16 20.49 -12.49 -28.67
CA ILE A 16 19.35 -13.28 -28.19
C ILE A 16 19.89 -14.37 -27.28
N ILE A 17 19.32 -14.48 -26.09
CA ILE A 17 19.68 -15.49 -25.10
C ILE A 17 18.44 -16.26 -24.66
N SER A 18 18.53 -17.58 -24.64
CA SER A 18 17.54 -18.47 -24.02
C SER A 18 18.04 -18.97 -22.67
N ASP A 19 17.15 -19.53 -21.83
CA ASP A 19 17.53 -20.05 -20.50
C ASP A 19 18.70 -21.05 -20.61
N ALA A 20 18.59 -22.00 -21.57
CA ALA A 20 19.60 -23.03 -21.84
C ALA A 20 20.94 -22.48 -22.36
N ALA A 21 20.94 -21.34 -23.05
CA ALA A 21 22.15 -20.73 -23.61
C ALA A 21 22.78 -19.67 -22.68
N SER A 22 22.11 -19.29 -21.58
CA SER A 22 22.47 -18.14 -20.75
C SER A 22 23.48 -18.44 -19.63
N THR A 23 23.77 -19.71 -19.35
CA THR A 23 24.69 -20.11 -18.29
C THR A 23 26.10 -19.59 -18.59
N GLY A 24 26.63 -18.76 -17.69
CA GLY A 24 27.98 -18.17 -17.82
C GLY A 24 28.15 -17.04 -18.86
N ILE A 25 27.14 -16.71 -19.67
CA ILE A 25 27.23 -15.60 -20.62
C ILE A 25 27.24 -14.24 -19.91
N SER A 26 28.02 -13.30 -20.46
CA SER A 26 28.23 -11.94 -19.95
C SER A 26 28.11 -10.96 -21.13
N LEU A 27 27.11 -10.10 -21.10
CA LEU A 27 26.72 -9.17 -22.16
C LEU A 27 26.65 -7.71 -21.67
N GLN A 28 27.17 -7.40 -20.47
CA GLN A 28 27.23 -6.03 -19.98
C GLN A 28 28.06 -5.11 -20.90
N ALA A 29 27.84 -3.81 -20.81
CA ALA A 29 28.67 -2.81 -21.49
C ALA A 29 30.03 -2.66 -20.78
N ASP A 30 30.85 -3.73 -20.75
CA ASP A 30 32.14 -3.74 -20.04
C ASP A 30 33.11 -2.73 -20.66
N ARG A 31 33.80 -1.95 -19.82
CA ARG A 31 34.80 -0.97 -20.28
C ARG A 31 35.99 -1.61 -21.01
N ARG A 32 36.18 -2.92 -20.89
CA ARG A 32 37.25 -3.69 -21.53
C ARG A 32 36.90 -4.21 -22.92
N VAL A 33 35.65 -4.09 -23.36
CA VAL A 33 35.23 -4.57 -24.68
C VAL A 33 34.96 -3.41 -25.64
N PRO A 34 35.06 -3.64 -26.97
CA PRO A 34 34.78 -2.60 -27.96
C PRO A 34 33.34 -2.07 -27.91
N ASN A 35 32.35 -2.97 -27.79
CA ASN A 35 30.94 -2.55 -27.76
C ASN A 35 30.52 -2.09 -26.35
N GLN A 36 30.63 -0.79 -26.09
CA GLN A 36 30.24 -0.15 -24.82
C GLN A 36 28.86 0.53 -24.86
N ARG A 37 28.06 0.32 -25.92
CA ARG A 37 26.72 0.93 -26.05
C ARG A 37 25.82 0.57 -24.87
N ARG A 38 24.93 1.49 -24.45
CA ARG A 38 23.94 1.20 -23.40
C ARG A 38 23.12 -0.03 -23.76
N ARG A 39 22.96 -0.94 -22.80
CA ARG A 39 22.21 -2.18 -23.01
C ARG A 39 20.72 -1.90 -22.82
N PHE A 40 19.92 -2.30 -23.80
CA PHE A 40 18.47 -2.33 -23.69
C PHE A 40 18.05 -3.80 -23.63
N HIS A 41 17.68 -4.28 -22.44
CA HIS A 41 17.36 -5.68 -22.18
C HIS A 41 15.86 -5.88 -22.28
N ILE A 42 15.42 -6.62 -23.30
CA ILE A 42 14.02 -7.00 -23.48
C ILE A 42 13.83 -8.42 -22.94
N THR A 43 12.93 -8.58 -21.96
CA THR A 43 12.55 -9.88 -21.44
C THR A 43 11.20 -10.26 -22.03
N LEU A 44 11.22 -11.20 -22.98
CA LEU A 44 10.04 -11.70 -23.69
C LEU A 44 9.19 -12.63 -22.82
N GLU A 45 9.84 -13.47 -22.01
CA GLU A 45 9.18 -14.38 -21.09
C GLU A 45 9.81 -14.18 -19.70
N LEU A 46 8.97 -13.82 -18.72
CA LEU A 46 9.42 -13.69 -17.35
C LEU A 46 9.66 -15.06 -16.73
N PRO A 47 10.83 -15.31 -16.12
CA PRO A 47 11.07 -16.57 -15.43
C PRO A 47 10.08 -16.82 -14.30
N TRP A 48 9.73 -18.09 -14.12
CA TRP A 48 8.84 -18.54 -13.05
C TRP A 48 9.33 -18.22 -11.64
N SER A 49 10.64 -17.94 -11.46
CA SER A 49 11.23 -17.54 -10.19
C SER A 49 11.99 -16.21 -10.30
N ALA A 50 11.84 -15.40 -9.26
CA ALA A 50 12.53 -14.12 -9.16
C ALA A 50 14.06 -14.30 -9.19
N ASP A 51 14.60 -15.35 -8.59
CA ASP A 51 16.04 -15.61 -8.59
C ASP A 51 16.58 -15.91 -9.99
N LYS A 52 15.81 -16.65 -10.82
CA LYS A 52 16.15 -16.85 -12.23
C LYS A 52 16.10 -15.53 -13.01
N ALA A 53 15.09 -14.69 -12.76
CA ALA A 53 15.01 -13.37 -13.37
C ALA A 53 16.23 -12.50 -13.02
N ILE A 54 16.67 -12.49 -11.76
CA ILE A 54 17.90 -11.78 -11.34
C ILE A 54 19.12 -12.33 -12.07
N GLN A 55 19.24 -13.65 -12.17
CA GLN A 55 20.35 -14.26 -12.89
C GLN A 55 20.35 -13.87 -14.37
N GLN A 56 19.18 -13.72 -15.00
CA GLN A 56 19.05 -13.23 -16.37
C GLN A 56 19.40 -11.74 -16.48
N PHE A 57 18.93 -10.90 -15.57
CA PHE A 57 19.26 -9.47 -15.55
C PHE A 57 20.75 -9.23 -15.28
N GLY A 58 21.40 -10.09 -14.49
CA GLY A 58 22.83 -10.10 -14.25
C GLY A 58 23.69 -10.48 -15.47
N ARG A 59 23.07 -10.84 -16.60
CA ARG A 59 23.79 -11.03 -17.87
C ARG A 59 24.14 -9.69 -18.52
N SER A 60 23.30 -8.67 -18.36
CA SER A 60 23.52 -7.32 -18.87
C SER A 60 23.96 -6.33 -17.79
N HIS A 61 23.83 -6.67 -16.51
CA HIS A 61 24.17 -5.82 -15.37
C HIS A 61 25.27 -6.41 -14.50
N ARG A 62 26.49 -5.86 -14.59
CA ARG A 62 27.66 -6.30 -13.80
C ARG A 62 28.56 -5.13 -13.42
N SER A 63 29.52 -5.39 -12.53
CA SER A 63 30.60 -4.45 -12.23
C SER A 63 31.41 -4.09 -13.48
N ASN A 64 32.07 -2.93 -13.45
CA ASN A 64 32.88 -2.39 -14.55
C ASN A 64 32.13 -2.08 -15.87
N GLN A 65 30.80 -1.97 -15.83
CA GLN A 65 30.03 -1.50 -16.99
C GLN A 65 30.16 0.02 -17.19
N ALA A 66 30.31 0.48 -18.43
CA ALA A 66 30.34 1.89 -18.81
C ALA A 66 29.00 2.60 -18.56
N SER A 67 27.89 1.88 -18.70
CA SER A 67 26.54 2.36 -18.44
C SER A 67 25.65 1.26 -17.86
N ALA A 68 24.67 1.63 -17.05
CA ALA A 68 23.63 0.71 -16.59
C ALA A 68 22.66 0.34 -17.73
N PRO A 69 22.12 -0.89 -17.75
CA PRO A 69 21.11 -1.29 -18.70
C PRO A 69 19.76 -0.61 -18.42
N GLU A 70 18.95 -0.50 -19.46
CA GLU A 70 17.51 -0.28 -19.38
C GLU A 70 16.80 -1.62 -19.58
N TYR A 71 15.72 -1.85 -18.82
CA TYR A 71 14.95 -3.09 -18.87
C TYR A 71 13.56 -2.82 -19.45
N CYS A 72 13.15 -3.64 -20.40
CA CYS A 72 11.80 -3.71 -20.95
C CYS A 72 11.25 -5.09 -20.65
N LEU A 73 10.28 -5.17 -19.74
CA LEU A 73 9.59 -6.42 -19.41
C LEU A 73 8.31 -6.48 -20.25
N LEU A 74 8.22 -7.47 -21.13
CA LEU A 74 7.00 -7.71 -21.89
C LEU A 74 6.12 -8.64 -21.05
N VAL A 75 4.93 -8.13 -20.72
CA VAL A 75 3.91 -8.86 -19.97
C VAL A 75 2.64 -8.78 -20.77
N THR A 76 2.00 -9.91 -21.04
CA THR A 76 0.69 -9.92 -21.67
C THR A 76 -0.37 -9.43 -20.68
N GLN A 77 -1.55 -9.06 -21.18
CA GLN A 77 -2.67 -8.67 -20.31
C GLN A 77 -3.29 -9.87 -19.57
N CYS A 78 -2.75 -11.08 -19.73
CA CYS A 78 -3.27 -12.27 -19.06
C CYS A 78 -3.03 -12.19 -17.55
N GLY A 79 -4.09 -12.30 -16.76
CA GLY A 79 -4.01 -12.27 -15.29
C GLY A 79 -3.05 -13.31 -14.69
N GLY A 80 -2.86 -14.44 -15.36
CA GLY A 80 -1.87 -15.46 -14.97
C GLY A 80 -0.42 -14.95 -14.99
N GLU A 81 -0.08 -14.01 -15.88
CA GLU A 81 1.27 -13.45 -15.98
C GLU A 81 1.58 -12.39 -14.92
N TYR A 82 0.55 -11.76 -14.35
CA TYR A 82 0.71 -10.80 -13.25
C TYR A 82 1.41 -11.41 -12.04
N ARG A 83 1.26 -12.73 -11.82
CA ARG A 83 2.00 -13.45 -10.77
C ARG A 83 3.51 -13.38 -10.98
N PHE A 84 3.95 -13.64 -12.21
CA PHE A 84 5.38 -13.66 -12.56
C PHE A 84 5.95 -12.26 -12.56
N ALA A 85 5.20 -11.30 -13.16
CA ALA A 85 5.53 -9.89 -13.11
C ALA A 85 5.65 -9.36 -11.68
N GLY A 86 4.69 -9.68 -10.81
CA GLY A 86 4.67 -9.25 -9.40
C GLY A 86 5.82 -9.80 -8.56
N ALA A 87 6.12 -11.10 -8.71
CA ALA A 87 7.24 -11.73 -8.01
C ALA A 87 8.59 -11.12 -8.43
N VAL A 88 8.79 -10.92 -9.74
CA VAL A 88 10.00 -10.28 -10.29
C VAL A 88 10.06 -8.81 -9.89
N ALA A 89 8.93 -8.09 -9.92
CA ALA A 89 8.79 -6.69 -9.52
C ALA A 89 9.19 -6.43 -8.08
N LYS A 90 8.66 -7.22 -7.14
CA LYS A 90 8.95 -7.13 -5.70
C LYS A 90 10.43 -7.33 -5.44
N ARG A 91 11.06 -8.25 -6.18
CA ARG A 91 12.49 -8.53 -6.06
C ARG A 91 13.37 -7.49 -6.73
N LEU A 92 12.98 -6.97 -7.91
CA LEU A 92 13.63 -5.83 -8.57
C LEU A 92 13.57 -4.57 -7.70
N THR A 93 12.42 -4.32 -7.06
CA THR A 93 12.26 -3.21 -6.10
C THR A 93 13.19 -3.40 -4.89
N SER A 94 13.24 -4.62 -4.33
CA SER A 94 14.17 -4.95 -3.24
C SER A 94 15.63 -4.79 -3.65
N LEU A 95 16.00 -5.19 -4.87
CA LEU A 95 17.34 -5.01 -5.41
C LEU A 95 17.67 -3.54 -5.65
N GLY A 96 16.74 -2.74 -6.19
CA GLY A 96 16.92 -1.30 -6.34
C GLY A 96 17.16 -0.60 -5.00
N ALA A 97 16.41 -0.98 -3.98
CA ALA A 97 16.60 -0.50 -2.60
C ALA A 97 17.94 -0.94 -1.98
N LEU A 98 18.47 -2.10 -2.39
CA LEU A 98 19.75 -2.63 -1.91
C LEU A 98 20.96 -2.17 -2.72
N LEU A 99 20.79 -1.76 -3.98
CA LEU A 99 21.92 -1.60 -4.90
C LEU A 99 22.31 -0.14 -5.17
N ARG A 100 21.40 0.84 -5.02
CA ARG A 100 21.74 2.27 -5.16
C ARG A 100 20.81 3.17 -4.35
N GLY A 101 21.38 4.03 -3.51
CA GLY A 101 20.68 5.18 -2.90
C GLY A 101 20.36 6.31 -3.89
N ASP A 102 20.20 6.00 -5.18
CA ASP A 102 19.95 6.98 -6.25
C ASP A 102 18.45 7.19 -6.40
N ARG A 103 18.02 8.46 -6.33
CA ARG A 103 16.62 8.92 -6.36
C ARG A 103 15.89 8.48 -7.64
N ARG A 104 16.63 8.16 -8.72
CA ARG A 104 16.10 7.74 -10.02
C ARG A 104 15.79 6.24 -10.14
N ALA A 105 16.36 5.38 -9.29
CA ALA A 105 16.10 3.93 -9.31
C ALA A 105 14.68 3.56 -8.82
N LEU A 106 13.98 4.51 -8.17
CA LEU A 106 12.64 4.32 -7.62
C LEU A 106 11.52 4.48 -8.65
N GLY A 107 11.77 5.03 -9.85
CA GLY A 107 10.78 5.10 -10.93
C GLY A 107 10.38 3.71 -11.44
N ALA A 108 11.35 2.81 -11.60
CA ALA A 108 11.07 1.41 -11.95
C ALA A 108 10.23 0.69 -10.88
N SER A 109 10.33 1.08 -9.60
CA SER A 109 9.48 0.55 -8.53
C SER A 109 8.04 1.03 -8.66
N SER A 110 7.78 2.29 -9.04
CA SER A 110 6.41 2.77 -9.23
C SER A 110 5.71 2.10 -10.41
N ASP A 111 6.46 1.84 -11.49
CA ASP A 111 5.92 1.23 -12.71
C ASP A 111 5.57 -0.26 -12.51
N LEU A 112 6.18 -0.88 -11.51
CA LEU A 112 5.99 -2.29 -11.17
C LEU A 112 4.99 -2.52 -10.01
N LYS A 113 4.54 -1.47 -9.32
CA LYS A 113 3.52 -1.54 -8.25
C LYS A 113 2.19 -2.17 -8.68
N PRO A 114 1.65 -1.93 -9.89
CA PRO A 114 0.39 -2.54 -10.32
C PRO A 114 0.42 -4.08 -10.31
N PHE A 115 1.60 -4.69 -10.35
CA PHE A 115 1.78 -6.15 -10.35
C PHE A 115 1.93 -6.75 -8.95
N ASP A 116 2.07 -5.96 -7.88
CA ASP A 116 2.15 -6.47 -6.49
C ASP A 116 0.75 -6.80 -5.95
N VAL A 117 0.12 -7.83 -6.52
CA VAL A 117 -1.18 -8.36 -6.09
C VAL A 117 -1.05 -9.31 -4.89
N ASP A 118 0.16 -9.82 -4.60
CA ASP A 118 0.44 -10.74 -3.50
C ASP A 118 0.79 -9.97 -2.21
N ASN A 119 -0.23 -9.32 -1.64
CA ASN A 119 -0.17 -8.56 -0.40
C ASN A 119 -1.48 -8.68 0.40
N LYS A 120 -1.53 -8.03 1.57
CA LYS A 120 -2.70 -8.07 2.47
C LYS A 120 -4.02 -7.63 1.80
N TYR A 121 -3.95 -6.75 0.79
CA TYR A 121 -5.12 -6.28 0.05
C TYR A 121 -5.55 -7.27 -1.02
N GLY A 122 -4.61 -7.93 -1.68
CA GLY A 122 -4.90 -9.04 -2.58
C GLY A 122 -5.58 -10.20 -1.87
N GLU A 123 -5.10 -10.59 -0.69
CA GLU A 123 -5.73 -11.66 0.11
C GLU A 123 -7.18 -11.30 0.48
N GLN A 124 -7.41 -10.07 0.95
CA GLN A 124 -8.76 -9.57 1.22
C GLN A 124 -9.63 -9.53 -0.05
N ALA A 125 -9.04 -9.14 -1.19
CA ALA A 125 -9.75 -9.06 -2.46
C ALA A 125 -10.19 -10.45 -2.95
N VAL A 126 -9.35 -11.49 -2.81
CA VAL A 126 -9.75 -12.87 -3.12
C VAL A 126 -10.94 -13.28 -2.26
N GLY A 127 -10.88 -13.07 -0.94
CA GLY A 127 -12.00 -13.41 -0.05
C GLY A 127 -13.30 -12.73 -0.46
N ARG A 128 -13.26 -11.41 -0.70
CA ARG A 128 -14.44 -10.64 -1.15
C ARG A 128 -14.96 -11.07 -2.51
N LEU A 129 -14.07 -11.39 -3.44
CA LEU A 129 -14.46 -11.92 -4.74
C LEU A 129 -15.23 -13.23 -4.58
N LEU A 130 -14.70 -14.18 -3.80
CA LEU A 130 -15.33 -15.48 -3.59
C LEU A 130 -16.71 -15.32 -2.93
N GLU A 131 -16.84 -14.44 -1.93
CA GLU A 131 -18.12 -14.11 -1.29
C GLU A 131 -19.14 -13.51 -2.27
N CYS A 132 -18.73 -12.53 -3.08
CA CYS A 132 -19.63 -11.89 -4.05
C CYS A 132 -20.10 -12.86 -5.12
N VAL A 133 -19.20 -13.69 -5.65
CA VAL A 133 -19.54 -14.66 -6.68
C VAL A 133 -20.41 -15.78 -6.09
N ALA A 134 -20.05 -16.34 -4.92
CA ALA A 134 -20.84 -17.39 -4.26
C ALA A 134 -22.27 -16.92 -3.97
N SER A 135 -22.42 -15.72 -3.42
CA SER A 135 -23.74 -15.14 -3.12
C SER A 135 -24.51 -14.66 -4.35
N GLY A 136 -23.84 -14.49 -5.50
CA GLY A 136 -24.44 -13.91 -6.70
C GLY A 136 -24.72 -12.41 -6.60
N HIS A 137 -24.18 -11.74 -5.57
CA HIS A 137 -24.43 -10.32 -5.29
C HIS A 137 -23.11 -9.57 -5.09
N HIS A 138 -22.94 -8.46 -5.80
CA HIS A 138 -21.80 -7.59 -5.62
C HIS A 138 -21.97 -6.74 -4.35
N THR A 139 -20.98 -6.77 -3.45
CA THR A 139 -21.04 -6.11 -2.13
C THR A 139 -19.88 -5.13 -1.87
N VAL A 140 -18.96 -4.97 -2.83
CA VAL A 140 -17.74 -4.18 -2.65
C VAL A 140 -17.93 -2.78 -3.21
N ALA A 141 -18.28 -1.82 -2.34
CA ALA A 141 -18.42 -0.42 -2.72
C ALA A 141 -17.22 0.11 -3.51
N GLY A 142 -17.48 0.84 -4.60
CA GLY A 142 -16.45 1.46 -5.43
C GLY A 142 -15.66 0.51 -6.33
N ALA A 143 -15.93 -0.81 -6.29
CA ALA A 143 -15.48 -1.75 -7.29
C ALA A 143 -16.55 -1.92 -8.38
N ALA A 144 -16.13 -2.16 -9.61
CA ALA A 144 -17.01 -2.44 -10.73
C ALA A 144 -17.05 -3.95 -10.97
N THR A 145 -18.25 -4.50 -11.15
CA THR A 145 -18.41 -5.84 -11.72
C THR A 145 -17.95 -5.83 -13.19
N GLY A 146 -17.42 -6.95 -13.67
CA GLY A 146 -17.11 -7.09 -15.09
C GLY A 146 -18.37 -7.09 -15.95
N GLU A 147 -18.18 -6.92 -17.25
CA GLU A 147 -19.23 -7.01 -18.26
C GLU A 147 -18.97 -8.23 -19.13
N LEU A 148 -19.99 -9.08 -19.31
CA LEU A 148 -19.84 -10.23 -20.21
C LEU A 148 -19.90 -9.77 -21.67
N PRO A 149 -19.08 -10.36 -22.55
CA PRO A 149 -19.26 -10.24 -23.98
C PRO A 149 -20.69 -10.59 -24.40
N ALA A 150 -21.23 -9.88 -25.39
CA ALA A 150 -22.61 -10.10 -25.86
C ALA A 150 -22.90 -11.56 -26.25
N GLU A 151 -21.88 -12.27 -26.74
CA GLU A 151 -21.91 -13.70 -27.08
C GLU A 151 -22.26 -14.62 -25.89
N LEU A 152 -21.93 -14.20 -24.67
CA LEU A 152 -22.15 -14.96 -23.43
C LEU A 152 -23.42 -14.51 -22.69
N LEU A 153 -24.06 -13.44 -23.16
CA LEU A 153 -25.28 -12.90 -22.56
C LEU A 153 -26.52 -13.49 -23.21
N PRO A 154 -27.55 -13.86 -22.42
CA PRO A 154 -28.88 -14.13 -22.97
C PRO A 154 -29.40 -12.90 -23.75
N PRO A 155 -30.12 -13.08 -24.87
CA PRO A 155 -30.61 -11.96 -25.68
C PRO A 155 -31.41 -10.91 -24.89
N SER A 156 -32.21 -11.36 -23.93
CA SER A 156 -32.99 -10.49 -23.04
C SER A 156 -32.11 -9.62 -22.13
N VAL A 157 -30.98 -10.15 -21.65
CA VAL A 157 -30.03 -9.42 -20.81
C VAL A 157 -29.13 -8.52 -21.67
N ALA A 158 -28.74 -8.98 -22.86
CA ALA A 158 -27.94 -8.22 -23.80
C ALA A 158 -28.60 -6.91 -24.21
N ALA A 159 -29.94 -6.89 -24.33
CA ALA A 159 -30.75 -5.71 -24.64
C ALA A 159 -30.85 -4.68 -23.49
N THR A 160 -30.45 -5.05 -22.27
CA THR A 160 -30.45 -4.11 -21.13
C THR A 160 -29.22 -3.19 -21.16
N PRO A 161 -29.29 -1.97 -20.58
CA PRO A 161 -28.16 -1.06 -20.50
C PRO A 161 -26.94 -1.69 -19.80
N VAL A 162 -25.74 -1.36 -20.27
CA VAL A 162 -24.47 -1.76 -19.66
C VAL A 162 -24.43 -1.32 -18.20
N GLY A 163 -23.94 -2.20 -17.32
CA GLY A 163 -23.92 -1.95 -15.88
C GLY A 163 -25.26 -2.10 -15.16
N SER A 164 -26.35 -2.46 -15.85
CA SER A 164 -27.63 -2.77 -15.21
C SER A 164 -27.53 -3.99 -14.27
N MET A 165 -28.38 -4.05 -13.24
CA MET A 165 -28.41 -5.18 -12.30
C MET A 165 -28.55 -6.54 -13.00
N HIS A 166 -29.28 -6.60 -14.12
CA HIS A 166 -29.45 -7.82 -14.90
C HIS A 166 -28.11 -8.30 -15.51
N ARG A 167 -27.32 -7.38 -16.07
CA ARG A 167 -25.98 -7.68 -16.61
C ARG A 167 -24.98 -8.05 -15.52
N GLN A 168 -25.03 -7.35 -14.39
CA GLN A 168 -24.19 -7.69 -13.22
C GLN A 168 -24.51 -9.10 -12.69
N SER A 169 -25.79 -9.44 -12.59
CA SER A 169 -26.23 -10.78 -12.17
C SER A 169 -25.76 -11.85 -13.15
N ALA A 170 -25.91 -11.61 -14.46
CA ALA A 170 -25.42 -12.53 -15.48
C ALA A 170 -23.90 -12.74 -15.40
N PHE A 171 -23.12 -11.67 -15.19
CA PHE A 171 -21.68 -11.76 -14.95
C PHE A 171 -21.35 -12.65 -13.75
N LEU A 172 -21.98 -12.41 -12.59
CA LEU A 172 -21.73 -13.20 -11.38
C LEU A 172 -22.14 -14.67 -11.54
N GLN A 173 -23.25 -14.96 -12.22
CA GLN A 173 -23.66 -16.33 -12.55
C GLN A 173 -22.67 -17.04 -13.48
N HIS A 174 -22.08 -16.32 -14.43
CA HIS A 174 -21.02 -16.87 -15.26
C HIS A 174 -19.77 -17.16 -14.42
N MET A 175 -19.37 -16.23 -13.54
CA MET A 175 -18.24 -16.43 -12.63
C MET A 175 -18.47 -17.58 -11.62
N GLN A 176 -19.70 -17.83 -11.18
CA GLN A 176 -20.04 -18.98 -10.33
C GLN A 176 -19.67 -20.30 -11.00
N ARG A 177 -19.98 -20.43 -12.30
CA ARG A 177 -19.61 -21.61 -13.10
C ARG A 177 -18.10 -21.72 -13.23
N CYS A 178 -17.38 -20.62 -13.49
CA CYS A 178 -15.92 -20.61 -13.54
C CYS A 178 -15.29 -21.07 -12.21
N LEU A 179 -15.74 -20.51 -11.08
CA LEU A 179 -15.22 -20.88 -9.76
C LEU A 179 -15.58 -22.32 -9.37
N LYS A 180 -16.73 -22.84 -9.80
CA LYS A 180 -17.08 -24.26 -9.67
C LYS A 180 -16.09 -25.13 -10.44
N THR A 181 -15.78 -24.80 -11.69
CA THR A 181 -14.79 -25.51 -12.52
C THR A 181 -13.39 -25.46 -11.90
N MET A 182 -13.01 -24.35 -11.28
CA MET A 182 -11.75 -24.22 -10.55
C MET A 182 -11.70 -25.05 -9.26
N GLY A 183 -12.84 -25.60 -8.81
CA GLY A 183 -12.97 -26.33 -7.55
C GLY A 183 -12.97 -25.43 -6.31
N LEU A 184 -13.30 -24.14 -6.47
CA LEU A 184 -13.38 -23.16 -5.37
C LEU A 184 -14.81 -22.98 -4.84
N LEU A 185 -15.82 -23.38 -5.62
CA LEU A 185 -17.22 -23.43 -5.20
C LEU A 185 -17.78 -24.84 -5.27
N GLN A 186 -18.67 -25.16 -4.33
CA GLN A 186 -19.55 -26.32 -4.36
C GLN A 186 -21.00 -25.86 -4.53
N GLU A 187 -21.78 -26.64 -5.25
CA GLU A 187 -23.22 -26.41 -5.41
C GLU A 187 -23.96 -27.34 -4.46
N GLY A 188 -24.76 -26.78 -3.55
CA GLY A 188 -25.58 -27.54 -2.61
C GLY A 188 -26.96 -26.91 -2.52
N SER A 189 -28.02 -27.72 -2.62
CA SER A 189 -29.42 -27.30 -2.43
C SER A 189 -29.82 -25.99 -3.15
N GLY A 190 -29.31 -25.78 -4.37
CA GLY A 190 -29.63 -24.63 -5.21
C GLY A 190 -28.83 -23.34 -4.93
N TYR A 191 -27.82 -23.40 -4.07
CA TYR A 191 -26.92 -22.28 -3.79
C TYR A 191 -25.45 -22.70 -3.90
N PHE A 192 -24.58 -21.71 -4.14
CA PHE A 192 -23.14 -21.91 -4.18
C PHE A 192 -22.52 -21.60 -2.82
N MET A 193 -21.64 -22.49 -2.35
CA MET A 193 -20.85 -22.30 -1.14
C MET A 193 -19.36 -22.39 -1.45
N ILE A 194 -18.58 -21.60 -0.72
CA ILE A 194 -17.13 -21.72 -0.71
C ILE A 194 -16.78 -22.97 0.12
N ASP A 195 -15.91 -23.84 -0.42
CA ASP A 195 -15.42 -25.01 0.33
C ASP A 195 -14.70 -24.53 1.61
N ARG A 196 -14.95 -25.19 2.75
CA ARG A 196 -14.33 -24.79 4.03
C ARG A 196 -12.80 -24.72 3.94
N LYS A 197 -12.18 -25.61 3.16
CA LYS A 197 -10.72 -25.61 2.94
C LYS A 197 -10.21 -24.43 2.10
N ASP A 198 -11.11 -23.75 1.40
CA ASP A 198 -10.84 -22.65 0.47
C ASP A 198 -11.35 -21.29 0.98
N SER A 199 -11.97 -21.27 2.17
CA SER A 199 -12.38 -20.05 2.88
C SER A 199 -11.24 -19.03 3.07
N ASN A 200 -10.00 -19.51 3.21
CA ASN A 200 -8.78 -18.70 3.27
C ASN A 200 -7.86 -18.96 2.06
N THR A 201 -8.42 -18.89 0.85
CA THR A 201 -7.64 -19.01 -0.38
C THR A 201 -6.65 -17.84 -0.50
N SER A 202 -5.35 -18.15 -0.56
CA SER A 202 -4.31 -17.15 -0.80
C SER A 202 -4.34 -16.66 -2.25
N VAL A 203 -3.77 -15.48 -2.50
CA VAL A 203 -3.60 -14.92 -3.86
C VAL A 203 -2.90 -15.91 -4.77
N VAL A 204 -1.82 -16.54 -4.28
CA VAL A 204 -1.06 -17.55 -5.04
C VAL A 204 -1.94 -18.74 -5.44
N LYS A 205 -2.77 -19.24 -4.51
CA LYS A 205 -3.67 -20.36 -4.78
C LYS A 205 -4.75 -19.96 -5.80
N PHE A 206 -5.33 -18.78 -5.65
CA PHE A 206 -6.30 -18.22 -6.60
C PHE A 206 -5.71 -18.09 -8.01
N LEU A 207 -4.54 -17.47 -8.16
CA LEU A 207 -3.87 -17.30 -9.45
C LEU A 207 -3.52 -18.64 -10.10
N ASN A 208 -3.03 -19.62 -9.32
CA ASN A 208 -2.74 -20.96 -9.85
C ASN A 208 -4.01 -21.67 -10.35
N ARG A 209 -5.15 -21.46 -9.70
CA ARG A 209 -6.45 -22.02 -10.13
C ARG A 209 -7.00 -21.27 -11.34
N LEU A 210 -6.71 -19.97 -11.46
CA LEU A 210 -7.15 -19.13 -12.58
C LEU A 210 -6.64 -19.67 -13.91
N LEU A 211 -5.42 -20.23 -13.93
CA LEU A 211 -4.83 -20.85 -15.12
C LEU A 211 -5.64 -22.01 -15.72
N GLY A 212 -6.57 -22.59 -14.96
CA GLY A 212 -7.48 -23.63 -15.43
C GLY A 212 -8.65 -23.13 -16.29
N LEU A 213 -8.84 -21.81 -16.41
CA LEU A 213 -9.91 -21.20 -17.20
C LEU A 213 -9.45 -20.82 -18.61
N THR A 214 -10.41 -20.53 -19.50
CA THR A 214 -10.10 -19.94 -20.81
C THR A 214 -9.49 -18.55 -20.65
N LEU A 215 -8.64 -18.09 -21.60
CA LEU A 215 -8.01 -16.77 -21.51
C LEU A 215 -9.01 -15.62 -21.32
N ARG A 216 -10.20 -15.75 -21.93
CA ARG A 216 -11.30 -14.79 -21.79
C ARG A 216 -11.82 -14.75 -20.36
N ASP A 217 -12.11 -15.90 -19.76
CA ASP A 217 -12.64 -15.99 -18.40
C ASP A 217 -11.58 -15.60 -17.36
N GLN A 218 -10.32 -15.91 -17.63
CA GLN A 218 -9.18 -15.45 -16.84
C GLN A 218 -9.16 -13.92 -16.76
N ASP A 219 -9.25 -13.24 -17.91
CA ASP A 219 -9.25 -11.78 -18.00
C ASP A 219 -10.47 -11.17 -17.28
N LEU A 220 -11.67 -11.72 -17.49
CA LEU A 220 -12.90 -11.26 -16.84
C LEU A 220 -12.83 -11.36 -15.30
N LEU A 221 -12.48 -12.54 -14.79
CA LEU A 221 -12.41 -12.81 -13.36
C LEU A 221 -11.27 -12.01 -12.70
N PHE A 222 -10.14 -11.88 -13.39
CA PHE A 222 -8.99 -11.14 -12.88
C PHE A 222 -9.22 -9.62 -12.87
N LYS A 223 -9.87 -9.05 -13.90
CA LYS A 223 -10.29 -7.64 -13.89
C LYS A 223 -11.22 -7.34 -12.72
N TYR A 224 -12.15 -8.24 -12.43
CA TYR A 224 -13.02 -8.10 -11.27
C TYR A 224 -12.24 -8.15 -9.95
N PHE A 225 -11.29 -9.09 -9.82
CA PHE A 225 -10.36 -9.16 -8.70
C PHE A 225 -9.57 -7.84 -8.51
N LEU A 226 -8.98 -7.31 -9.58
CA LEU A 226 -8.22 -6.06 -9.56
C LEU A 226 -9.11 -4.88 -9.15
N SER A 227 -10.35 -4.80 -9.66
CA SER A 227 -11.28 -3.74 -9.29
C SER A 227 -11.63 -3.75 -7.79
N ILE A 228 -11.82 -4.94 -7.23
CA ILE A 228 -12.01 -5.13 -5.78
C ILE A 228 -10.76 -4.68 -5.02
N MET A 229 -9.58 -5.15 -5.42
CA MET A 229 -8.32 -4.82 -4.76
C MET A 229 -8.04 -3.31 -4.79
N ASP A 230 -8.24 -2.66 -5.93
CA ASP A 230 -8.08 -1.21 -6.09
C ASP A 230 -9.04 -0.45 -5.18
N SER A 231 -10.29 -0.90 -5.06
CA SER A 231 -11.23 -0.32 -4.11
C SER A 231 -10.74 -0.48 -2.67
N LEU A 232 -10.28 -1.66 -2.26
CA LEU A 232 -9.74 -1.89 -0.92
C LEU A 232 -8.49 -1.04 -0.64
N ILE A 233 -7.61 -0.88 -1.61
CA ILE A 233 -6.43 0.00 -1.50
C ILE A 233 -6.85 1.46 -1.37
N LYS A 234 -7.78 1.94 -2.21
CA LYS A 234 -8.33 3.30 -2.10
C LYS A 234 -8.98 3.52 -0.73
N GLN A 235 -9.71 2.53 -0.22
CA GLN A 235 -10.32 2.56 1.11
C GLN A 235 -9.24 2.64 2.20
N ALA A 236 -8.20 1.81 2.16
CA ALA A 236 -7.13 1.82 3.15
C ALA A 236 -6.26 3.09 3.08
N ARG A 237 -6.00 3.61 1.87
CA ARG A 237 -5.30 4.89 1.67
C ARG A 237 -6.10 6.02 2.25
N SER A 238 -7.42 6.01 2.06
CA SER A 238 -8.28 6.93 2.76
C SER A 238 -8.09 6.70 4.26
N ALA A 239 -8.38 5.52 4.81
CA ALA A 239 -8.33 5.23 6.25
C ALA A 239 -7.01 5.57 6.96
N GLY A 240 -5.89 5.65 6.24
CA GLY A 240 -4.56 5.86 6.80
C GLY A 240 -3.87 4.54 7.18
N ASP A 241 -4.51 3.41 6.91
CA ASP A 241 -4.03 2.05 7.19
C ASP A 241 -3.21 1.45 6.04
N TYR A 242 -3.06 2.21 4.94
CA TYR A 242 -2.19 1.86 3.82
C TYR A 242 -0.73 2.08 4.17
N GLU A 243 -0.14 1.06 4.80
CA GLU A 243 1.29 0.92 4.91
C GLU A 243 1.83 0.43 3.57
N GLU A 244 2.28 1.37 2.73
CA GLU A 244 3.27 1.05 1.70
C GLU A 244 4.48 0.47 2.44
N GLY A 245 5.13 -0.59 1.95
CA GLY A 245 6.20 -1.31 2.68
C GLY A 245 7.41 -0.46 3.11
N ILE A 246 7.41 0.82 2.77
CA ILE A 246 8.30 1.87 3.24
C ILE A 246 7.48 2.81 4.14
N LEU A 247 7.89 3.00 5.40
CA LEU A 247 7.27 3.95 6.31
C LEU A 247 7.38 5.37 5.72
N ASN A 248 6.27 5.94 5.29
CA ASN A 248 6.27 7.30 4.72
C ASN A 248 5.89 8.33 5.79
N LEU A 249 6.85 9.15 6.22
CA LEU A 249 6.65 10.27 7.15
C LEU A 249 6.43 11.61 6.42
N ALA A 250 6.14 11.59 5.11
CA ALA A 250 5.98 12.82 4.30
C ALA A 250 4.86 13.75 4.79
N ASN A 251 3.84 13.21 5.48
CA ASN A 251 2.73 14.00 6.02
C ASN A 251 3.00 14.51 7.43
N SER A 252 4.09 14.08 8.07
CA SER A 252 4.47 14.48 9.41
C SER A 252 5.48 15.63 9.34
N ARG A 253 5.48 16.52 10.32
CA ARG A 253 6.52 17.54 10.45
C ARG A 253 7.72 16.91 11.14
N VAL A 254 8.83 16.74 10.43
CA VAL A 254 10.03 16.06 10.96
C VAL A 254 11.19 17.03 11.09
N LYS A 255 11.78 17.09 12.28
CA LYS A 255 12.99 17.86 12.59
C LYS A 255 14.10 16.91 13.04
N VAL A 256 15.32 17.15 12.56
CA VAL A 256 16.50 16.44 13.07
C VAL A 256 16.89 17.07 14.40
N ALA A 257 16.87 16.28 15.47
CA ALA A 257 17.26 16.71 16.81
C ALA A 257 18.77 16.53 17.03
N HIS A 258 19.35 15.45 16.51
CA HIS A 258 20.77 15.15 16.63
C HIS A 258 21.23 14.31 15.44
N GLU A 259 22.46 14.54 14.97
CA GLU A 259 23.12 13.75 13.94
C GLU A 259 24.50 13.32 14.43
N GLU A 260 24.80 12.03 14.32
CA GLU A 260 26.11 11.47 14.66
C GLU A 260 26.60 10.55 13.55
N VAL A 261 27.86 10.72 13.14
CA VAL A 261 28.50 9.80 12.19
C VAL A 261 28.95 8.54 12.94
N VAL A 262 28.22 7.44 12.74
CA VAL A 262 28.46 6.16 13.43
C VAL A 262 29.46 5.25 12.70
N HIS A 263 29.69 5.50 11.40
CA HIS A 263 30.64 4.73 10.62
C HIS A 263 31.19 5.54 9.45
N ARG A 264 32.44 5.27 9.07
CA ARG A 264 33.01 5.68 7.79
C ARG A 264 33.61 4.46 7.12
N ASP A 265 33.18 4.22 5.90
CA ASP A 265 33.69 3.12 5.09
C ASP A 265 35.19 3.34 4.78
N ARG A 266 35.99 2.29 4.95
CA ARG A 266 37.46 2.39 4.86
C ARG A 266 37.97 2.59 3.44
N GLU A 267 37.27 2.06 2.44
CA GLU A 267 37.71 2.12 1.04
C GLU A 267 37.21 3.38 0.34
N THR A 268 35.97 3.77 0.62
CA THR A 268 35.29 4.87 -0.09
C THR A 268 35.24 6.17 0.72
N GLY A 269 35.51 6.13 2.03
CA GLY A 269 35.36 7.27 2.94
C GLY A 269 33.90 7.68 3.20
N ALA A 270 32.94 6.93 2.64
CA ALA A 270 31.52 7.26 2.74
C ALA A 270 31.02 7.13 4.18
N ALA A 271 30.31 8.16 4.66
CA ALA A 271 29.82 8.21 6.03
C ALA A 271 28.44 7.53 6.17
N THR A 272 28.24 6.86 7.30
CA THR A 272 26.93 6.45 7.81
C THR A 272 26.60 7.30 9.02
N SER A 273 25.47 7.99 8.99
CA SER A 273 24.98 8.82 10.10
C SER A 273 23.79 8.16 10.79
N CYS A 274 23.72 8.28 12.11
CA CYS A 274 22.53 8.06 12.91
C CYS A 274 21.89 9.42 13.21
N LEU A 275 20.64 9.58 12.78
CA LEU A 275 19.83 10.77 12.98
C LEU A 275 18.80 10.46 14.06
N GLU A 276 18.81 11.20 15.16
CA GLU A 276 17.66 11.28 16.06
C GLU A 276 16.70 12.32 15.49
N VAL A 277 15.52 11.88 15.06
CA VAL A 277 14.49 12.76 14.50
C VAL A 277 13.31 12.86 15.45
N GLU A 278 12.81 14.07 15.59
CA GLU A 278 11.57 14.38 16.30
C GLU A 278 10.47 14.56 15.26
N VAL A 279 9.41 13.77 15.41
CA VAL A 279 8.25 13.74 14.52
C VAL A 279 7.06 14.35 15.23
N ASP A 280 6.52 15.42 14.66
CA ASP A 280 5.27 16.06 15.04
C ASP A 280 4.15 15.55 14.12
N ASP A 281 3.26 14.74 14.72
CA ASP A 281 2.09 14.15 14.07
C ASP A 281 0.79 14.91 14.37
N GLY A 282 0.85 16.14 14.87
CA GLY A 282 -0.36 16.89 15.16
C GLY A 282 -1.06 17.42 13.94
N LEU A 283 -2.37 17.55 14.06
CA LEU A 283 -3.25 18.08 13.03
C LEU A 283 -3.78 19.46 13.46
N PRO A 284 -3.23 20.57 12.93
CA PRO A 284 -3.71 21.91 13.22
C PRO A 284 -5.19 22.07 12.84
N TRP A 285 -5.88 23.01 13.47
CA TRP A 285 -7.30 23.26 13.22
C TRP A 285 -7.62 23.51 11.73
N GLY A 286 -6.84 24.35 11.05
CA GLY A 286 -7.06 24.65 9.63
C GLY A 286 -6.96 23.42 8.73
N GLU A 287 -6.00 22.53 9.01
CA GLU A 287 -5.86 21.26 8.27
C GLU A 287 -7.00 20.28 8.60
N ALA A 288 -7.47 20.25 9.85
CA ALA A 288 -8.61 19.43 10.24
C ALA A 288 -9.91 19.88 9.55
N VAL A 289 -10.15 21.20 9.46
CA VAL A 289 -11.29 21.76 8.72
C VAL A 289 -11.17 21.45 7.23
N GLY A 290 -9.98 21.64 6.64
CA GLY A 290 -9.74 21.28 5.23
C GLY A 290 -10.01 19.80 4.94
N ALA A 291 -9.61 18.90 5.84
CA ALA A 291 -9.90 17.47 5.71
C ALA A 291 -11.41 17.16 5.81
N MET A 292 -12.14 17.87 6.68
CA MET A 292 -13.60 17.77 6.79
C MET A 292 -14.29 18.24 5.50
N GLU A 293 -13.88 19.40 4.98
CA GLU A 293 -14.46 19.99 3.76
C GLU A 293 -14.18 19.12 2.53
N ALA A 294 -12.95 18.61 2.40
CA ALA A 294 -12.59 17.67 1.33
C ALA A 294 -13.45 16.39 1.39
N ALA A 295 -13.64 15.82 2.58
CA ALA A 295 -14.51 14.65 2.74
C ALA A 295 -15.96 14.94 2.34
N LEU A 296 -16.49 16.12 2.69
CA LEU A 296 -17.82 16.54 2.28
C LEU A 296 -17.92 16.80 0.77
N ALA A 297 -16.89 17.37 0.15
CA ALA A 297 -16.83 17.60 -1.29
C ALA A 297 -16.86 16.28 -2.06
N ASP A 298 -16.05 15.30 -1.65
CA ASP A 298 -16.06 13.94 -2.19
C ASP A 298 -17.48 13.33 -2.10
N MET A 299 -18.12 13.39 -0.93
CA MET A 299 -19.47 12.85 -0.72
C MET A 299 -20.54 13.54 -1.59
N ARG A 300 -20.42 14.85 -1.84
CA ARG A 300 -21.33 15.58 -2.74
C ARG A 300 -21.16 15.14 -4.19
N ALA A 301 -19.91 14.97 -4.64
CA ALA A 301 -19.61 14.50 -5.99
C ALA A 301 -20.20 13.09 -6.24
N GLU A 302 -20.24 12.26 -5.20
CA GLU A 302 -20.81 10.91 -5.21
C GLU A 302 -22.33 10.88 -4.94
N GLN A 303 -22.99 12.04 -4.78
CA GLN A 303 -24.42 12.14 -4.46
C GLN A 303 -24.83 11.35 -3.20
N ALA A 304 -23.97 11.34 -2.18
CA ALA A 304 -24.24 10.61 -0.95
C ALA A 304 -25.50 11.16 -0.22
N PRO A 305 -26.29 10.29 0.44
CA PRO A 305 -27.47 10.71 1.20
C PRO A 305 -27.18 11.82 2.24
N PRO A 306 -28.05 12.85 2.37
CA PRO A 306 -27.85 13.97 3.30
C PRO A 306 -27.64 13.55 4.76
N GLN A 307 -28.35 12.52 5.19
CA GLN A 307 -28.20 11.92 6.53
C GLN A 307 -26.78 11.41 6.83
N PHE A 308 -26.04 10.99 5.81
CA PHE A 308 -24.67 10.51 5.94
C PHE A 308 -23.68 11.66 5.96
N MET A 309 -23.88 12.67 5.09
CA MET A 309 -23.09 13.90 5.13
C MET A 309 -23.24 14.62 6.49
N ALA A 310 -24.44 14.58 7.07
CA ALA A 310 -24.72 15.16 8.39
C ALA A 310 -23.94 14.49 9.55
N LYS A 311 -23.32 13.33 9.35
CA LYS A 311 -22.46 12.69 10.36
C LYS A 311 -20.97 13.09 10.24
N VAL A 312 -20.57 13.78 9.18
CA VAL A 312 -19.20 14.30 9.07
C VAL A 312 -19.07 15.56 9.93
N GLY A 313 -17.99 15.66 10.70
CA GLY A 313 -17.68 16.85 11.50
C GLY A 313 -16.96 16.54 12.81
N PHE A 314 -17.03 17.49 13.75
CA PHE A 314 -16.34 17.40 15.04
C PHE A 314 -17.23 16.83 16.14
N TYR A 315 -16.59 16.10 17.04
CA TYR A 315 -17.23 15.29 18.06
C TYR A 315 -16.46 15.42 19.37
N VAL A 316 -17.15 15.52 20.49
CA VAL A 316 -16.56 15.48 21.84
C VAL A 316 -16.95 14.20 22.56
N ALA A 317 -16.04 13.67 23.37
CA ALA A 317 -16.29 12.45 24.14
C ALA A 317 -17.47 12.66 25.10
N ARG A 318 -18.38 11.68 25.16
CA ARG A 318 -19.52 11.71 26.08
C ARG A 318 -19.09 11.47 27.53
N ARG A 319 -18.06 10.64 27.72
CA ARG A 319 -17.49 10.31 29.02
C ARG A 319 -16.31 11.25 29.31
N ASN A 320 -16.13 11.63 30.57
CA ASN A 320 -15.09 12.55 31.04
C ASN A 320 -15.09 13.91 30.32
N PRO A 321 -16.06 14.80 30.63
CA PRO A 321 -16.08 16.16 30.10
C PRO A 321 -14.87 17.00 30.57
N ASN A 322 -14.20 16.55 31.63
CA ASN A 322 -13.00 17.18 32.18
C ASN A 322 -11.87 16.13 32.26
N VAL A 323 -11.17 15.91 31.15
CA VAL A 323 -10.13 14.89 31.08
C VAL A 323 -8.95 15.31 31.93
N GLY A 324 -8.78 14.65 33.09
CA GLY A 324 -7.65 14.85 33.99
C GLY A 324 -7.49 16.28 34.51
N GLY A 325 -8.60 16.96 34.79
CA GLY A 325 -8.58 18.30 35.39
C GLY A 325 -8.22 19.43 34.41
N THR A 326 -8.30 19.19 33.10
CA THR A 326 -8.01 20.19 32.05
C THR A 326 -9.17 21.15 31.78
N GLY A 327 -10.39 20.81 32.18
CA GLY A 327 -11.63 21.52 31.84
C GLY A 327 -12.14 21.23 30.43
N HIS A 328 -11.50 20.32 29.69
CA HIS A 328 -11.80 20.05 28.28
C HIS A 328 -12.09 18.55 28.05
N PRO A 329 -13.16 18.19 27.29
CA PRO A 329 -13.40 16.84 26.83
C PRO A 329 -12.44 16.48 25.70
N LEU A 330 -12.18 15.18 25.47
CA LEU A 330 -11.50 14.75 24.25
C LEU A 330 -12.34 15.14 23.03
N VAL A 331 -11.68 15.62 21.99
CA VAL A 331 -12.30 16.01 20.72
C VAL A 331 -11.71 15.20 19.57
N VAL A 332 -12.55 14.86 18.61
CA VAL A 332 -12.19 14.10 17.42
C VAL A 332 -12.90 14.63 16.18
N LEU A 333 -12.27 14.45 15.03
CA LEU A 333 -12.83 14.73 13.72
C LEU A 333 -13.25 13.41 13.11
N ALA A 334 -14.53 13.27 12.78
CA ALA A 334 -15.06 12.12 12.07
C ALA A 334 -15.27 12.49 10.60
N THR A 335 -14.48 11.86 9.71
CA THR A 335 -14.69 11.94 8.26
C THR A 335 -15.20 10.59 7.75
N ALA A 336 -16.21 10.60 6.89
CA ALA A 336 -16.76 9.35 6.36
C ALA A 336 -15.69 8.62 5.52
N LEU A 337 -15.54 7.32 5.76
CA LEU A 337 -14.78 6.46 4.86
C LEU A 337 -15.66 6.10 3.66
N ARG A 338 -15.02 5.92 2.51
CA ARG A 338 -15.65 5.43 1.25
C ARG A 338 -16.29 4.04 1.36
N SER A 339 -16.30 3.45 2.56
CA SER A 339 -16.75 2.09 2.81
C SER A 339 -18.22 2.10 3.22
N THR A 340 -19.11 1.79 2.28
CA THR A 340 -20.34 1.06 2.58
C THR A 340 -20.01 -0.43 2.54
N VAL A 341 -19.47 -0.99 3.64
CA VAL A 341 -19.50 -2.45 3.77
C VAL A 341 -20.96 -2.82 3.99
N THR A 342 -21.55 -3.62 3.11
CA THR A 342 -22.83 -4.26 3.42
C THR A 342 -22.61 -5.16 4.64
N GLY A 343 -23.25 -4.81 5.76
CA GLY A 343 -23.27 -5.68 6.93
C GLY A 343 -24.06 -6.96 6.67
N ALA A 344 -24.07 -7.88 7.63
CA ALA A 344 -24.99 -9.02 7.60
C ALA A 344 -26.43 -8.50 7.39
N GLY A 345 -27.06 -8.89 6.27
CA GLY A 345 -28.40 -8.42 5.89
C GLY A 345 -28.45 -7.25 4.88
N GLY A 346 -27.36 -6.91 4.19
CA GLY A 346 -27.39 -5.99 3.04
C GLY A 346 -27.54 -4.50 3.37
N ARG A 347 -27.51 -4.11 4.65
CA ARG A 347 -27.56 -2.70 5.06
C ARG A 347 -26.18 -2.04 4.97
N PRO A 348 -26.08 -0.83 4.39
CA PRO A 348 -24.81 -0.10 4.34
C PRO A 348 -24.35 0.27 5.76
N VAL A 349 -23.20 -0.24 6.18
CA VAL A 349 -22.57 0.11 7.45
C VAL A 349 -21.57 1.24 7.20
N MET A 350 -21.92 2.45 7.63
CA MET A 350 -20.99 3.57 7.58
C MET A 350 -19.85 3.40 8.57
N ARG A 351 -18.65 3.70 8.09
CA ARG A 351 -17.44 3.80 8.89
C ARG A 351 -16.85 5.19 8.79
N PHE A 352 -16.25 5.65 9.87
CA PHE A 352 -15.66 6.96 10.00
C PHE A 352 -14.19 6.83 10.34
N ARG A 353 -13.35 7.63 9.69
CA ARG A 353 -12.00 7.90 10.15
C ARG A 353 -12.09 8.93 11.26
N ILE A 354 -11.54 8.58 12.40
CA ILE A 354 -11.51 9.37 13.62
C ILE A 354 -10.10 9.92 13.79
N GLN A 355 -9.91 11.19 13.49
CA GLN A 355 -8.63 11.90 13.65
C GLN A 355 -8.64 12.70 14.96
N ARG A 356 -7.45 12.89 15.54
CA ARG A 356 -7.26 13.60 16.81
C ARG A 356 -6.31 14.79 16.62
N PRO A 357 -6.37 15.81 17.50
CA PRO A 357 -5.46 16.95 17.42
C PRO A 357 -3.98 16.57 17.46
N ASN A 358 -3.63 15.50 18.18
CA ASN A 358 -2.26 15.05 18.37
C ASN A 358 -1.79 13.96 17.40
N GLN A 359 -2.66 13.45 16.53
CA GLN A 359 -2.33 12.35 15.61
C GLN A 359 -3.07 12.50 14.27
N ILE A 360 -2.29 12.63 13.20
CA ILE A 360 -2.78 12.62 11.81
C ILE A 360 -3.35 11.24 11.46
N LYS A 361 -2.75 10.15 11.97
CA LYS A 361 -3.25 8.78 11.78
C LYS A 361 -4.55 8.60 12.54
N GLY A 362 -5.62 8.33 11.80
CA GLY A 362 -6.95 8.13 12.38
C GLY A 362 -7.24 6.67 12.72
N HIS A 363 -8.19 6.46 13.64
CA HIS A 363 -8.79 5.15 13.87
C HIS A 363 -10.08 5.00 13.08
N VAL A 364 -10.50 3.77 12.77
CA VAL A 364 -11.76 3.53 12.08
C VAL A 364 -12.84 3.11 13.06
N PHE A 365 -13.94 3.86 13.11
CA PHE A 365 -15.10 3.55 13.96
C PHE A 365 -16.33 3.28 13.07
N SER A 366 -17.20 2.37 13.51
CA SER A 366 -18.56 2.29 12.95
C SER A 366 -19.42 3.48 13.39
N ALA A 367 -20.51 3.75 12.68
CA ALA A 367 -21.47 4.78 13.07
C ALA A 367 -22.00 4.57 14.50
N ALA A 368 -22.29 3.32 14.88
CA ALA A 368 -22.78 2.99 16.21
C ALA A 368 -21.75 3.27 17.31
N GLU A 369 -20.49 2.86 17.11
CA GLU A 369 -19.41 3.14 18.07
C GLU A 369 -19.12 4.64 18.21
N LEU A 370 -19.21 5.39 17.12
CA LEU A 370 -19.05 6.85 17.13
C LEU A 370 -20.15 7.51 17.97
N ASP A 371 -21.41 7.14 17.74
CA ASP A 371 -22.56 7.70 18.45
C ASP A 371 -22.59 7.32 19.94
N GLU A 372 -22.12 6.11 20.28
CA GLU A 372 -22.01 5.62 21.65
C GLU A 372 -20.93 6.40 22.44
N LYS A 373 -19.76 6.64 21.83
CA LYS A 373 -18.60 7.20 22.53
C LYS A 373 -18.56 8.73 22.50
N TYR A 374 -19.11 9.33 21.44
CA TYR A 374 -18.99 10.76 21.19
C TYR A 374 -20.33 11.42 20.86
N ARG A 375 -20.37 12.75 21.04
CA ARG A 375 -21.48 13.60 20.67
C ARG A 375 -20.98 14.64 19.66
N LYS A 376 -21.70 14.78 18.54
CA LYS A 376 -21.39 15.80 17.54
C LYS A 376 -21.54 17.20 18.13
N VAL A 377 -20.66 18.11 17.75
CA VAL A 377 -20.68 19.52 18.17
C VAL A 377 -20.61 20.44 16.96
N ASP A 378 -20.95 21.71 17.16
CA ASP A 378 -20.71 22.78 16.19
C ASP A 378 -19.20 23.05 16.00
N LEU A 379 -18.87 23.85 14.98
CA LEU A 379 -17.50 24.18 14.64
C LEU A 379 -16.80 25.02 15.72
N GLU A 380 -17.52 25.90 16.40
CA GLU A 380 -16.95 26.78 17.42
C GLU A 380 -16.50 25.98 18.66
N THR A 381 -17.37 25.11 19.15
CA THR A 381 -17.08 24.17 20.25
C THR A 381 -15.99 23.18 19.83
N GLY A 382 -16.05 22.68 18.60
CA GLY A 382 -15.02 21.83 18.01
C GLY A 382 -13.65 22.52 18.04
N GLN A 383 -13.58 23.76 17.54
CA GLN A 383 -12.36 24.56 17.47
C GLN A 383 -11.76 24.79 18.85
N ARG A 384 -12.58 25.24 19.81
CA ARG A 384 -12.15 25.53 21.17
C ARG A 384 -11.43 24.34 21.81
N HIS A 385 -12.02 23.14 21.72
CA HIS A 385 -11.40 21.96 22.31
C HIS A 385 -10.25 21.43 21.46
N TRP A 386 -10.33 21.56 20.13
CA TRP A 386 -9.28 21.09 19.22
C TRP A 386 -7.97 21.85 19.42
N GLN A 387 -8.04 23.18 19.40
CA GLN A 387 -6.90 24.05 19.62
C GLN A 387 -6.30 23.83 21.00
N PHE A 388 -7.14 23.75 22.05
CA PHE A 388 -6.68 23.42 23.40
C PHE A 388 -5.85 22.13 23.42
N TRP A 389 -6.37 21.02 22.89
CA TRP A 389 -5.64 19.75 22.91
C TRP A 389 -4.42 19.75 22.00
N TYR A 390 -4.48 20.43 20.85
CA TYR A 390 -3.35 20.58 19.95
C TYR A 390 -2.17 21.29 20.63
N ASP A 391 -2.45 22.37 21.35
CA ASP A 391 -1.45 23.17 22.06
C ASP A 391 -1.02 22.51 23.38
N TYR A 392 -1.95 21.95 24.14
CA TYR A 392 -1.66 21.28 25.40
C TYR A 392 -0.78 20.05 25.22
N LEU A 393 -0.99 19.27 24.15
CA LEU A 393 -0.23 18.04 23.87
C LEU A 393 1.13 18.30 23.22
N ASP A 394 1.52 19.57 23.06
CA ASP A 394 2.90 19.97 22.75
C ASP A 394 3.87 19.51 23.85
N ARG A 395 3.47 19.70 25.13
CA ARG A 395 4.27 19.34 26.32
C ARG A 395 3.53 18.50 27.35
N GLY A 396 2.21 18.38 27.20
CA GLY A 396 1.33 17.65 28.08
C GLY A 396 1.16 16.19 27.68
N CYS A 397 0.16 15.56 28.28
CA CYS A 397 -0.23 14.18 27.98
C CYS A 397 -1.75 14.02 28.09
N LEU A 398 -2.33 13.04 27.41
CA LEU A 398 -3.79 12.82 27.40
C LEU A 398 -4.38 12.45 28.77
N HIS A 399 -3.56 12.13 29.78
CA HIS A 399 -4.00 11.97 31.16
C HIS A 399 -4.41 13.28 31.83
N GLY A 400 -4.15 14.44 31.21
CA GLY A 400 -4.45 15.76 31.76
C GLY A 400 -3.45 16.26 32.82
N ASN A 401 -3.87 17.27 33.58
CA ASN A 401 -3.11 17.87 34.68
C ASN A 401 -2.87 16.87 35.82
N ASP A 402 -3.78 15.93 36.01
CA ASP A 402 -3.71 14.95 37.09
C ASP A 402 -2.79 13.75 36.84
N CYS A 403 -1.99 13.77 35.77
CA CYS A 403 -1.14 12.64 35.41
C CYS A 403 -0.15 12.24 36.52
N VAL A 404 -0.40 11.08 37.13
CA VAL A 404 0.47 10.49 38.17
C VAL A 404 1.89 10.28 37.66
N ARG A 405 2.03 9.80 36.42
CA ARG A 405 3.34 9.54 35.82
C ARG A 405 4.15 10.81 35.64
N ARG A 406 3.51 11.90 35.16
CA ARG A 406 4.15 13.20 35.03
C ARG A 406 4.58 13.76 36.39
N ARG A 407 3.75 13.58 37.44
CA ARG A 407 4.09 13.99 38.82
C ARG A 407 5.26 13.21 39.41
N ARG A 408 5.37 11.90 39.12
CA ARG A 408 6.43 11.02 39.66
C ARG A 408 7.74 11.09 38.87
N GLU A 409 7.67 11.05 37.55
CA GLU A 409 8.83 10.93 36.65
C GLU A 409 9.23 12.27 36.02
N GLY A 410 8.48 13.36 36.27
CA GLY A 410 8.65 14.66 35.64
C GLY A 410 8.21 14.72 34.16
N LYS A 411 7.98 13.56 33.52
CA LYS A 411 7.61 13.46 32.10
C LYS A 411 6.59 12.36 31.83
N CYS A 412 5.71 12.58 30.84
CA CYS A 412 4.80 11.57 30.31
C CYS A 412 4.58 11.84 28.82
N SER A 413 4.92 10.88 27.96
CA SER A 413 4.74 10.99 26.51
C SER A 413 3.41 10.40 26.00
N TYR A 414 2.52 9.98 26.90
CA TYR A 414 1.26 9.35 26.50
C TYR A 414 0.35 10.34 25.78
N GLY A 415 0.08 10.07 24.50
CA GLY A 415 -0.71 10.96 23.65
C GLY A 415 0.00 12.26 23.29
N SER A 416 1.32 12.34 23.48
CA SER A 416 2.14 13.45 22.97
C SER A 416 1.96 13.58 21.47
N ARG A 417 1.98 14.83 20.98
CA ARG A 417 2.05 15.15 19.54
C ARG A 417 3.39 14.73 18.93
N PHE A 418 4.42 14.67 19.76
CA PHE A 418 5.78 14.35 19.37
C PHE A 418 6.20 12.95 19.78
N TYR A 419 6.94 12.30 18.89
CA TYR A 419 7.70 11.10 19.20
C TYR A 419 9.05 11.13 18.49
N ARG A 420 10.00 10.36 19.03
CA ARG A 420 11.35 10.30 18.50
C ARG A 420 11.57 9.00 17.76
N LEU A 421 12.27 9.09 16.64
CA LEU A 421 12.75 7.96 15.87
C LEU A 421 14.26 8.09 15.68
N HIS A 422 14.94 6.96 15.52
CA HIS A 422 16.32 6.92 15.07
C HIS A 422 16.35 6.43 13.62
N LEU A 423 16.93 7.23 12.73
CA LEU A 423 17.13 6.90 11.33
C LEU A 423 18.61 6.66 11.08
N VAL A 424 18.95 5.61 10.34
CA VAL A 424 20.31 5.40 9.86
C VAL A 424 20.34 5.77 8.38
N ALA A 425 21.19 6.73 8.01
CA ALA A 425 21.28 7.32 6.68
C ALA A 425 22.73 7.34 6.15
N GLY A 426 22.89 7.65 4.87
CA GLY A 426 24.19 7.64 4.19
C GLY A 426 24.56 6.26 3.65
N ALA A 427 25.83 5.86 3.82
CA ALA A 427 26.32 4.54 3.40
C ALA A 427 25.86 3.45 4.38
N VAL A 428 24.60 3.02 4.30
CA VAL A 428 24.03 2.04 5.26
C VAL A 428 24.43 0.59 4.93
N LEU A 429 24.63 0.26 3.65
CA LEU A 429 24.93 -1.12 3.21
C LEU A 429 26.11 -1.78 3.93
N PRO A 430 27.28 -1.11 4.13
CA PRO A 430 28.42 -1.70 4.82
C PRO A 430 28.12 -2.14 6.26
N VAL A 431 27.17 -1.46 6.92
CA VAL A 431 26.81 -1.73 8.33
C VAL A 431 25.47 -2.45 8.48
N LEU A 432 24.74 -2.69 7.39
CA LEU A 432 23.37 -3.19 7.40
C LEU A 432 23.23 -4.50 8.17
N ARG A 433 24.12 -5.47 7.90
CA ARG A 433 24.10 -6.77 8.59
C ARG A 433 24.24 -6.61 10.11
N ARG A 434 25.21 -5.80 10.55
CA ARG A 434 25.44 -5.53 11.98
C ARG A 434 24.23 -4.83 12.60
N LEU A 435 23.63 -3.86 11.92
CA LEU A 435 22.41 -3.17 12.39
C LEU A 435 21.27 -4.16 12.62
N PHE A 436 20.98 -5.04 11.66
CA PHE A 436 19.92 -6.05 11.80
C PHE A 436 20.19 -7.03 12.94
N GLU A 437 21.43 -7.53 13.06
CA GLU A 437 21.83 -8.43 14.15
C GLU A 437 21.68 -7.76 15.52
N THR A 438 22.09 -6.50 15.66
CA THR A 438 21.96 -5.73 16.91
C THR A 438 20.50 -5.51 17.30
N VAL A 439 19.63 -5.14 16.35
CA VAL A 439 18.21 -4.93 16.63
C VAL A 439 17.52 -6.25 17.01
N GLN A 440 17.82 -7.36 16.32
CA GLN A 440 17.28 -8.68 16.65
C GLN A 440 17.71 -9.15 18.05
N ARG A 441 18.96 -8.89 18.45
CA ARG A 441 19.47 -9.22 19.80
C ARG A 441 18.83 -8.38 20.91
N SER A 442 18.29 -7.21 20.60
CA SER A 442 17.67 -6.31 21.60
C SER A 442 16.34 -6.81 22.16
N GLY A 443 15.80 -7.93 21.68
CA GLY A 443 14.55 -8.54 22.17
C GLY A 443 13.28 -7.76 21.82
N LYS A 444 13.39 -6.59 21.17
CA LYS A 444 12.25 -5.82 20.68
C LYS A 444 11.70 -6.49 19.41
N LYS A 445 10.38 -6.74 19.37
CA LYS A 445 9.67 -7.35 18.22
C LYS A 445 9.68 -6.51 16.93
N THR A 446 10.27 -5.33 16.95
CA THR A 446 10.25 -4.37 15.84
C THR A 446 11.45 -4.60 14.92
N VAL A 447 11.19 -5.20 13.76
CA VAL A 447 12.17 -5.35 12.66
C VAL A 447 12.53 -3.96 12.11
N PRO A 448 13.81 -3.68 11.77
CA PRO A 448 14.18 -2.45 11.08
C PRO A 448 13.33 -2.25 9.83
N ARG A 449 12.77 -1.05 9.67
CA ARG A 449 11.95 -0.67 8.50
C ARG A 449 12.68 0.38 7.68
N VAL A 450 12.51 0.31 6.36
CA VAL A 450 12.92 1.41 5.48
C VAL A 450 11.88 2.52 5.64
N ALA A 451 12.35 3.75 5.87
CA ALA A 451 11.50 4.92 5.99
C ALA A 451 11.84 5.95 4.92
N ARG A 452 10.83 6.64 4.42
CA ARG A 452 10.94 7.87 3.63
C ARG A 452 10.56 9.02 4.53
N VAL A 453 11.48 9.98 4.66
CA VAL A 453 11.33 11.12 5.57
C VAL A 453 11.67 12.38 4.80
N THR A 454 10.77 13.36 4.83
CA THR A 454 11.04 14.69 4.28
C THR A 454 11.35 15.61 5.46
N ILE A 455 12.61 16.00 5.60
CA ILE A 455 13.06 16.87 6.70
C ILE A 455 12.83 18.32 6.26
N ARG A 456 12.13 19.11 7.07
CA ARG A 456 12.00 20.56 6.84
C ARG A 456 13.13 21.25 7.60
N GLU A 457 14.14 21.75 6.90
CA GLU A 457 15.16 22.62 7.50
C GLU A 457 14.58 24.04 7.70
N GLU A 458 14.74 24.61 8.91
CA GLU A 458 14.45 26.01 9.19
C GLU A 458 15.48 26.89 8.46
N GLY A 459 15.20 27.19 7.19
CA GLY A 459 16.09 28.02 6.37
C GLY A 459 16.04 27.73 4.87
N GLY A 460 14.85 27.69 4.26
CA GLY A 460 14.65 27.91 2.82
C GLY A 460 15.29 26.95 1.81
N GLN A 461 16.18 26.04 2.20
CA GLN A 461 16.77 25.06 1.30
C GLN A 461 16.19 23.68 1.60
N LYS A 462 15.32 23.23 0.68
CA LYS A 462 14.91 21.83 0.61
C LYS A 462 16.15 20.97 0.33
N LYS A 463 16.67 20.27 1.34
CA LYS A 463 17.39 19.02 1.11
C LYS A 463 16.38 17.89 1.10
N GLU A 464 16.03 17.47 -0.11
CA GLU A 464 15.04 16.42 -0.34
C GLU A 464 15.64 15.01 -0.49
#